data_AF-X0UX35-F1
#
_entry.id   AF-X0UX35-F1
#
_cell.length_a   1.000
_cell.length_b   1.000
_cell.length_c   1.000
_cell.angle_alpha   90.00
_cell.angle_beta   90.00
_cell.angle_gamma   90.00
#
_symmetry.space_group_name_H-M   'P 1'
#
loop_
_entity.id
_entity.type
_entity.pdbx_description
1 polymer ?
#
loop_
_entity_poly.entity_id
_entity_poly.type
_entity_poly.pdbx_seq_one_letter_code
_entity_poly.pdbx_strand_id
1 'polypeptide(L)' 'TLADGQGALKGKIFRLAHLGYFDRFDTIACIAAIEMALAAVGYVHKVGEGTRTATELLRD' A
#
# COMPACT_ATOMS: atom_id res chain seq x y z
N THR A 1 -16.36 -1.16 -1.66
CA THR A 1 -16.04 -0.56 -2.97
C THR A 1 -14.64 0.01 -2.89
N LEU A 2 -13.80 -0.20 -3.91
CA LEU A 2 -12.47 0.43 -3.96
C LEU A 2 -12.65 1.90 -4.30
N ALA A 3 -12.17 2.79 -3.45
CA ALA A 3 -12.29 4.22 -3.66
C ALA A 3 -11.24 4.70 -4.66
N ASP A 4 -11.69 5.03 -5.87
CA ASP A 4 -10.85 5.56 -6.93
C ASP A 4 -10.34 6.98 -6.60
N GLY A 5 -9.32 7.41 -7.35
CA GLY A 5 -8.87 8.80 -7.38
C GLY A 5 -9.93 9.75 -7.97
N GLN A 6 -9.73 11.05 -7.75
CA GLN A 6 -10.57 12.11 -8.31
C GLN A 6 -9.82 12.90 -9.38
N GLY A 7 -10.57 13.54 -10.29
CA GLY A 7 -9.99 14.36 -11.37
C GLY A 7 -8.98 13.58 -12.20
N ALA A 8 -7.77 14.11 -12.34
CA ALA A 8 -6.68 13.52 -13.13
C ALA A 8 -6.17 12.16 -12.61
N LEU A 9 -6.54 11.78 -11.39
CA LEU A 9 -6.13 10.54 -10.73
C LEU A 9 -7.17 9.41 -10.86
N LYS A 10 -8.34 9.69 -11.43
CA LYS A 10 -9.40 8.71 -11.65
C LYS A 10 -8.89 7.56 -12.54
N GLY A 11 -9.10 6.32 -12.11
CA GLY A 11 -8.66 5.09 -12.74
C GLY A 11 -7.16 4.80 -12.62
N LYS A 12 -6.39 5.65 -11.93
CA LYS A 12 -4.92 5.52 -11.83
C LYS A 12 -4.44 5.11 -10.45
N ILE A 13 -5.22 5.42 -9.41
CA ILE A 13 -4.86 5.14 -8.03
C ILE A 13 -6.04 4.51 -7.31
N PHE A 14 -5.74 3.85 -6.20
CA PHE A 14 -6.71 3.54 -5.17
C PHE A 14 -6.28 4.20 -3.86
N ARG A 15 -7.26 4.49 -2.99
CA ARG A 15 -7.00 5.08 -1.69
C ARG A 15 -7.03 4.03 -0.59
N LEU A 16 -6.02 4.09 0.27
CA LEU A 16 -6.03 3.42 1.57
C LEU A 16 -6.55 4.44 2.59
N ALA A 17 -7.72 4.18 3.15
CA ALA A 17 -8.29 5.00 4.21
C ALA A 17 -8.00 4.35 5.57
N HIS A 18 -7.63 5.15 6.55
CA HIS A 18 -7.60 4.77 7.96
C HIS A 18 -8.60 5.61 8.75
N LEU A 19 -9.01 5.12 9.92
CA LEU A 19 -9.87 5.86 10.85
C LEU A 19 -9.24 5.80 12.25
N GLY A 20 -9.08 6.95 12.89
CA GLY A 20 -8.41 7.03 14.19
C GLY A 20 -6.90 7.04 14.07
N TYR A 21 -6.22 6.57 15.12
CA TYR A 21 -4.76 6.51 15.17
C TYR A 21 -4.22 5.57 14.09
N PHE A 22 -3.19 6.04 13.40
CA PHE A 22 -2.51 5.32 12.35
C PHE A 22 -1.07 5.79 12.33
N ASP A 23 -0.14 4.86 12.31
CA ASP A 23 1.28 5.17 12.42
C ASP A 23 2.13 4.53 11.31
N ARG A 24 3.44 4.60 11.51
CA ARG A 24 4.45 4.12 10.58
C ARG A 24 4.41 2.60 10.44
N PHE A 25 4.14 1.86 11.51
CA PHE A 25 4.01 0.41 11.48
C PHE A 25 2.73 -0.01 10.76
N ASP A 26 1.61 0.70 10.99
CA ASP A 26 0.37 0.46 10.25
C ASP A 26 0.57 0.67 8.74
N THR A 27 1.30 1.72 8.37
CA THR A 27 1.66 2.01 6.96
C THR A 27 2.46 0.87 6.33
N ILE A 28 3.48 0.35 7.03
CA ILE A 28 4.30 -0.77 6.57
C ILE A 28 3.43 -2.04 6.42
N ALA A 29 2.54 -2.30 7.38
CA ALA A 29 1.62 -3.44 7.33
C ALA A 29 0.66 -3.35 6.13
N CYS A 30 0.14 -2.16 5.83
CA CYS A 30 -0.68 -1.93 4.64
C CYS A 30 0.08 -2.25 3.34
N ILE A 31 1.36 -1.87 3.25
CA ILE A 31 2.19 -2.15 2.08
C ILE A 31 2.43 -3.66 1.94
N ALA A 32 2.71 -4.36 3.05
CA ALA A 32 2.83 -5.82 3.06
C ALA A 32 1.56 -6.50 2.53
N ALA A 33 0.38 -6.04 2.98
CA ALA A 33 -0.90 -6.58 2.54
C ALA A 33 -1.13 -6.38 1.03
N ILE A 34 -0.69 -5.25 0.46
CA ILE A 34 -0.76 -4.99 -0.98
C ILE A 34 0.16 -5.93 -1.76
N GLU A 35 1.41 -6.13 -1.31
CA GLU A 35 2.34 -7.09 -1.94
C GLU A 35 1.72 -8.50 -1.96
N MET A 36 1.13 -8.94 -0.85
CA MET A 36 0.44 -10.23 -0.76
C MET A 36 -0.75 -10.31 -1.72
N ALA A 37 -1.58 -9.27 -1.81
CA ALA A 37 -2.72 -9.23 -2.72
C ALA A 37 -2.29 -9.28 -4.20
N LEU A 38 -1.23 -8.55 -4.56
CA LEU A 38 -0.64 -8.59 -5.90
C LEU A 38 -0.15 -10.00 -6.25
N ALA A 39 0.55 -10.66 -5.33
CA ALA A 39 0.99 -12.04 -5.54
C ALA A 39 -0.21 -12.99 -5.73
N ALA A 40 -1.28 -12.82 -4.94
CA ALA A 40 -2.48 -13.66 -5.00
C ALA A 40 -3.22 -13.55 -6.34
N VAL A 41 -3.17 -12.40 -7.01
CA VAL A 41 -3.77 -12.20 -8.35
C VAL A 41 -2.80 -12.52 -9.50
N GLY A 42 -1.65 -13.13 -9.19
CA GLY A 42 -0.67 -13.58 -10.20
C GLY A 42 0.25 -12.46 -10.72
N TYR A 43 0.29 -11.31 -10.06
CA TYR A 43 1.23 -10.25 -10.43
C TYR A 43 2.65 -10.59 -9.98
N VAL A 44 3.55 -10.72 -10.96
CA VAL A 44 4.95 -11.06 -10.71
C VAL A 44 5.70 -9.84 -10.20
N HIS A 45 6.16 -9.92 -8.95
CA HIS A 45 6.99 -8.90 -8.32
C HIS A 45 7.89 -9.53 -7.26
N LYS A 46 8.89 -8.79 -6.79
CA LYS A 46 9.75 -9.21 -5.69
C LYS A 46 9.06 -8.90 -4.35
N VAL A 47 8.48 -9.92 -3.74
CA VAL A 47 7.85 -9.80 -2.42
C VAL A 47 8.85 -9.25 -1.40
N GLY A 48 8.45 -8.22 -0.66
CA GLY A 48 9.25 -7.58 0.38
C GLY A 48 9.99 -6.33 -0.11
N GLU A 49 9.94 -6.01 -1.40
CA GLU A 49 10.57 -4.80 -1.94
C GLU A 49 9.86 -3.54 -1.45
N GLY A 50 8.52 -3.58 -1.41
CA GLY A 50 7.70 -2.47 -0.91
C GLY A 50 7.92 -2.22 0.57
N THR A 51 7.80 -3.27 1.39
CA THR A 51 8.02 -3.18 2.84
C THR A 51 9.43 -2.73 3.21
N ARG A 52 10.48 -3.22 2.54
CA ARG A 52 11.86 -2.73 2.75
C ARG A 52 11.93 -1.22 2.56
N THR A 53 11.44 -0.74 1.43
CA THR A 53 11.49 0.68 1.07
C THR A 53 10.70 1.53 2.07
N ALA A 54 9.53 1.05 2.49
CA ALA A 54 8.71 1.70 3.49
C ALA A 54 9.41 1.80 4.85
N THR A 55 10.05 0.72 5.30
CA THR A 55 10.82 0.72 6.55
C THR A 55 12.00 1.68 6.50
N GLU A 56 12.71 1.78 5.38
CA GLU A 56 13.82 2.72 5.22
C GLU A 56 13.34 4.18 5.29
N LEU A 57 12.17 4.49 4.71
CA LEU A 57 11.61 5.85 4.67
C LEU A 57 10.92 6.27 5.97
N LEU A 58 10.37 5.32 6.73
CA LEU A 58 9.53 5.57 7.91
C LEU A 58 10.23 5.21 9.23
N ARG A 59 11.56 5.07 9.22
CA ARG A 59 12.32 4.69 10.41
C ARG A 59 12.40 5.79 11.46
N ASP A 60 12.40 7.05 11.03
CA ASP A 60 12.60 8.26 11.84
C ASP A 60 11.31 9.06 11.99
#